data_AF-A0A7X5CV11-F1
#
_entry.id   AF-A0A7X5CV11-F1
#
_cell.length_a   1.000
_cell.length_b   1.000
_cell.length_c   1.000
_cell.angle_alpha   90.00
_cell.angle_beta   90.00
_cell.angle_gamma   90.00
#
_symmetry.space_group_name_H-M   'P 1'
#
loop_
_entity.id
_entity.type
_entity.pdbx_description
1 polymer ?
#
loop_
_entity_poly.entity_id
_entity_poly.type
_entity_poly.pdbx_seq_one_letter_code
_entity_poly.pdbx_strand_id
1 'polypeptide(L)'
;MINLGDLIAKLKSGEIPASSEFDLLNEKRQFLPQGVGIPRFSYSFKKKSRILFRLQMAIPFNPETGFPDEKFNPNKKWRPPLSPRSAAMVVKQYAHNNKSAKEIFMSRAGVSEWDTSDATTLNQADFKVLRLYRTPLIITAEAVTINDAAITGQDFGIPYSVPITRDIETGQIIGDVPDIAKIGNLISSITFKEIAELDNAIKSKDPTGYSGHRPFINPSAIPTVDDKTKREWVGKILSGALISSVRPKNFLMAYEFALSSSQSMMSPDKKPLPCFTRLTFDDIKEHRVYFDYAKKYKEYIETQLSNPGLDRFWDFVEADICDKALEEPKDKAAKAEASRNMSLSTSSHSFYNIDTGEWRADWVQPFFDAISDFGDSDPEFEKKMMQFVARQIRPIDSAIIGSVADRVAEKIPLSYRYITDDILRNHKDALFLIYGSEYTDLMLEKGLISEESVETSENSTNTEENKSVADLIKSAYEEDNDSLEEEQVEEKKKTPELATLEEIDVEEVKI
;
A
#
# COMPACT_ATOMS: atom_id res chain seq x y z
N MET A 1 -2.02 -29.71 12.96
CA MET A 1 -1.54 -29.29 14.29
C MET A 1 -0.01 -29.18 14.22
N ILE A 2 0.50 -27.96 14.30
CA ILE A 2 1.93 -27.65 14.11
C ILE A 2 2.71 -28.05 15.37
N ASN A 3 3.84 -28.73 15.22
CA ASN A 3 4.75 -29.00 16.33
C ASN A 3 5.53 -27.70 16.65
N LEU A 4 5.18 -27.06 17.77
CA LEU A 4 5.78 -25.79 18.21
C LEU A 4 7.30 -25.90 18.42
N GLY A 5 7.78 -27.04 18.91
CA GLY A 5 9.21 -27.28 19.11
C GLY A 5 9.98 -27.29 17.79
N ASP A 6 9.44 -28.00 16.78
CA ASP A 6 10.02 -28.03 15.44
C ASP A 6 9.97 -26.64 14.78
N LEU A 7 8.86 -25.91 14.95
CA LEU A 7 8.69 -24.56 14.40
C LEU A 7 9.75 -23.59 14.94
N ILE A 8 9.99 -23.61 16.25
CA ILE A 8 11.02 -22.78 16.89
C ILE A 8 12.42 -23.20 16.42
N ALA A 9 12.68 -24.51 16.29
CA ALA A 9 13.96 -24.99 15.77
C ALA A 9 14.22 -24.52 14.33
N LYS A 10 13.20 -24.50 13.47
CA LYS A 10 13.28 -23.98 12.10
C LYS A 10 13.52 -22.47 12.04
N LEU A 11 12.89 -21.69 12.90
CA LEU A 11 13.15 -20.24 13.01
C LEU A 11 14.58 -19.96 13.51
N LYS A 12 15.10 -20.75 14.45
CA LYS A 12 16.45 -20.59 15.01
C LYS A 12 17.55 -21.01 14.03
N SER A 13 17.33 -22.09 13.29
CA SER A 13 18.26 -22.56 12.24
C SER A 13 18.25 -21.68 10.98
N GLY A 14 17.24 -20.82 10.81
CA GLY A 14 17.08 -19.98 9.62
C GLY A 14 16.42 -20.70 8.44
N GLU A 15 15.90 -21.91 8.62
CA GLU A 15 15.10 -22.62 7.62
C GLU A 15 13.79 -21.86 7.32
N ILE A 16 13.23 -21.19 8.32
CA ILE A 16 12.13 -20.23 8.16
C ILE A 16 12.69 -18.82 8.42
N PRO A 17 12.53 -17.87 7.48
CA PRO A 17 12.99 -16.51 7.70
C PRO A 17 12.19 -15.86 8.83
N ALA A 18 12.89 -15.16 9.74
CA ALA A 18 12.27 -14.48 10.87
C ALA A 18 11.96 -12.99 10.59
N SER A 19 12.35 -12.49 9.42
CA SER A 19 12.08 -11.14 8.90
C SER A 19 11.77 -11.24 7.41
N SER A 20 11.20 -10.18 6.82
CA SER A 20 11.00 -10.08 5.36
C SER A 20 12.34 -10.23 4.64
N GLU A 21 12.48 -11.30 3.85
CA GLU A 21 13.73 -11.66 3.18
C GLU A 21 14.05 -10.70 2.04
N PHE A 22 13.00 -10.22 1.35
CA PHE A 22 13.09 -9.32 0.19
C PHE A 22 12.71 -7.86 0.53
N ASP A 23 12.55 -7.56 1.82
CA ASP A 23 12.16 -6.25 2.34
C ASP A 23 10.84 -5.71 1.75
N LEU A 24 9.93 -6.61 1.32
CA LEU A 24 8.65 -6.25 0.67
C LEU A 24 7.58 -5.82 1.68
N LEU A 25 7.80 -6.11 2.95
CA LEU A 25 6.85 -5.89 4.05
C LEU A 25 7.28 -4.72 4.96
N ASN A 26 8.25 -3.92 4.52
CA ASN A 26 8.85 -2.82 5.26
C ASN A 26 7.98 -1.57 5.18
N GLU A 27 7.48 -1.06 6.31
CA GLU A 27 6.65 0.14 6.32
C GLU A 27 7.38 1.37 5.79
N LYS A 28 8.71 1.43 5.91
CA LYS A 28 9.49 2.55 5.38
C LYS A 28 9.48 2.62 3.85
N ARG A 29 9.33 1.49 3.17
CA ARG A 29 9.16 1.44 1.71
C ARG A 29 7.73 1.76 1.26
N GLN A 30 6.78 1.84 2.19
CA GLN A 30 5.37 2.08 1.89
C GLN A 30 5.05 3.58 1.69
N PHE A 31 6.00 4.48 1.91
CA PHE A 31 5.76 5.92 1.83
C PHE A 31 5.97 6.50 0.43
N LEU A 32 4.87 6.55 -0.32
CA LEU A 32 4.39 7.67 -1.14
C LEU A 32 2.87 7.43 -1.31
N PRO A 33 1.98 8.33 -0.85
CA PRO A 33 0.55 8.14 -1.06
C PRO A 33 0.24 8.16 -2.56
N GLN A 34 -0.40 7.09 -3.07
CA GLN A 34 -0.98 7.10 -4.42
C GLN A 34 -2.41 7.63 -4.37
N GLY A 35 -2.64 8.77 -5.02
CA GLY A 35 -3.95 9.24 -5.47
C GLY A 35 -4.31 8.67 -6.85
N VAL A 36 -5.39 7.89 -6.86
CA VAL A 36 -6.30 7.47 -7.96
C VAL A 36 -5.73 6.90 -9.29
N GLY A 37 -5.98 5.60 -9.49
CA GLY A 37 -6.15 4.94 -10.80
C GLY A 37 -6.46 3.43 -10.64
N ILE A 38 -7.61 2.97 -11.16
CA ILE A 38 -8.16 1.57 -11.05
C ILE A 38 -8.10 0.90 -12.44
N PRO A 39 -7.67 -0.39 -12.57
CA PRO A 39 -8.57 -1.56 -12.64
C PRO A 39 -8.15 -2.76 -11.74
N ARG A 40 -9.10 -3.70 -11.52
CA ARG A 40 -9.40 -4.36 -10.23
C ARG A 40 -9.37 -5.90 -10.20
N PHE A 41 -9.46 -6.45 -8.97
CA PHE A 41 -10.53 -7.37 -8.49
C PHE A 41 -11.82 -7.36 -9.31
N SER A 42 -12.28 -8.49 -9.88
CA SER A 42 -13.40 -8.48 -10.83
C SER A 42 -14.66 -7.83 -10.24
N TYR A 43 -15.04 -6.67 -10.79
CA TYR A 43 -16.34 -6.07 -10.53
C TYR A 43 -17.41 -6.97 -11.14
N SER A 44 -18.37 -7.38 -10.31
CA SER A 44 -19.62 -7.97 -10.78
C SER A 44 -20.75 -7.09 -10.26
N PHE A 45 -21.74 -6.80 -11.10
CA PHE A 45 -22.93 -6.08 -10.68
C PHE A 45 -23.63 -6.79 -9.50
N LYS A 46 -24.15 -6.01 -8.53
CA LYS A 46 -24.77 -6.51 -7.28
C LYS A 46 -23.87 -7.41 -6.41
N LYS A 47 -22.55 -7.16 -6.44
CA LYS A 47 -21.59 -7.91 -5.63
C LYS A 47 -21.86 -7.72 -4.14
N LYS A 48 -22.08 -8.85 -3.46
CA LYS A 48 -22.02 -8.96 -2.00
C LYS A 48 -20.97 -10.00 -1.67
N SER A 49 -19.94 -9.59 -0.97
CA SER A 49 -18.83 -10.47 -0.61
C SER A 49 -18.37 -10.19 0.82
N ARG A 50 -17.87 -11.23 1.47
CA ARG A 50 -17.10 -11.11 2.70
C ARG A 50 -15.62 -11.17 2.37
N ILE A 51 -14.90 -10.18 2.86
CA ILE A 51 -13.45 -10.07 2.72
C ILE A 51 -12.80 -10.29 4.07
N LEU A 52 -11.80 -11.17 4.10
CA LEU A 52 -10.95 -11.41 5.25
C LEU A 52 -9.57 -10.85 4.93
N PHE A 53 -9.30 -9.61 5.37
CA PHE A 53 -7.99 -8.96 5.17
C PHE A 53 -6.95 -9.67 6.02
N ARG A 54 -5.96 -10.32 5.38
CA ARG A 54 -4.98 -11.13 6.09
C ARG A 54 -4.07 -10.25 6.95
N LEU A 55 -3.83 -10.70 8.17
CA LEU A 55 -2.90 -10.07 9.11
C LEU A 55 -1.57 -10.85 9.16
N GLN A 56 -0.57 -10.19 9.73
CA GLN A 56 0.74 -10.75 10.08
C GLN A 56 1.20 -10.18 11.42
N MET A 57 2.14 -10.86 12.08
CA MET A 57 2.82 -10.31 13.27
C MET A 57 4.05 -9.50 12.84
N ALA A 58 4.18 -8.30 13.39
CA ALA A 58 5.29 -7.39 13.13
C ALA A 58 5.80 -6.79 14.45
N ILE A 59 6.81 -7.43 15.04
CA ILE A 59 7.36 -7.02 16.35
C ILE A 59 8.63 -6.18 16.12
N PRO A 60 8.70 -4.93 16.60
CA PRO A 60 9.80 -4.01 16.29
C PRO A 60 11.04 -4.21 17.17
N PHE A 61 11.24 -5.41 17.71
CA PHE A 61 12.33 -5.79 18.60
C PHE A 61 12.49 -7.32 18.58
N ASN A 62 13.56 -7.84 19.18
CA ASN A 62 13.76 -9.27 19.28
C ASN A 62 12.76 -9.88 20.27
N PRO A 63 11.85 -10.78 19.84
CA PRO A 63 10.82 -11.32 20.72
C PRO A 63 11.38 -12.29 21.78
N GLU A 64 12.60 -12.81 21.62
CA GLU A 64 13.27 -13.64 22.64
C GLU A 64 13.80 -12.84 23.82
N THR A 65 14.17 -11.57 23.60
CA THR A 65 14.81 -10.73 24.62
C THR A 65 13.91 -9.59 25.10
N GLY A 66 12.97 -9.15 24.27
CA GLY A 66 12.14 -7.97 24.51
C GLY A 66 12.79 -6.65 24.06
N PHE A 67 14.03 -6.67 23.56
CA PHE A 67 14.78 -5.45 23.21
C PHE A 67 15.18 -5.42 21.73
N PRO A 68 15.28 -4.23 21.12
CA PRO A 68 15.85 -4.10 19.78
C PRO A 68 17.31 -4.56 19.76
N ASP A 69 17.71 -5.23 18.68
CA ASP A 69 19.10 -5.61 18.41
C ASP A 69 19.43 -5.43 16.92
N GLU A 70 20.61 -5.88 16.50
CA GLU A 70 21.05 -5.80 15.10
C GLU A 70 20.15 -6.60 14.14
N LYS A 71 19.52 -7.68 14.63
CA LYS A 71 18.68 -8.56 13.82
C LYS A 71 17.25 -8.05 13.74
N PHE A 72 16.70 -7.56 14.85
CA PHE A 72 15.32 -7.12 14.97
C PHE A 72 15.20 -5.78 15.70
N ASN A 73 14.67 -4.78 14.99
CA ASN A 73 14.52 -3.42 15.49
C ASN A 73 13.35 -2.71 14.74
N PRO A 74 13.03 -1.44 15.05
CA PRO A 74 11.92 -0.75 14.40
C PRO A 74 12.01 -0.68 12.87
N ASN A 75 13.22 -0.76 12.29
CA ASN A 75 13.45 -0.74 10.85
C ASN A 75 13.41 -2.15 10.24
N LYS A 76 13.80 -3.16 11.01
CA LYS A 76 13.81 -4.57 10.62
C LYS A 76 13.01 -5.38 11.63
N LYS A 77 11.68 -5.39 11.48
CA LYS A 77 10.78 -6.05 12.44
C LYS A 77 10.86 -7.58 12.33
N TRP A 78 10.64 -8.28 13.45
CA TRP A 78 10.40 -9.72 13.46
C TRP A 78 9.03 -10.01 12.82
N ARG A 79 9.05 -10.72 11.69
CA ARG A 79 7.93 -11.00 10.79
C ARG A 79 8.10 -12.39 10.17
N PRO A 80 7.90 -13.46 10.95
CA PRO A 80 7.97 -14.78 10.37
C PRO A 80 6.82 -14.96 9.35
N PRO A 81 7.00 -15.76 8.29
CA PRO A 81 5.95 -16.09 7.32
C PRO A 81 4.97 -17.11 7.94
N LEU A 82 4.38 -16.75 9.06
CA LEU A 82 3.45 -17.56 9.85
C LEU A 82 2.13 -16.80 10.00
N SER A 83 1.07 -17.55 10.26
CA SER A 83 -0.17 -17.00 10.78
C SER A 83 0.11 -16.23 12.09
N PRO A 84 -0.59 -15.10 12.33
CA PRO A 84 -0.45 -14.38 13.60
C PRO A 84 -0.68 -15.26 14.82
N ARG A 85 -1.58 -16.24 14.73
CA ARG A 85 -1.80 -17.25 15.77
C ARG A 85 -0.55 -18.08 16.06
N SER A 86 0.07 -18.67 15.04
CA SER A 86 1.28 -19.48 15.21
C SER A 86 2.48 -18.65 15.66
N ALA A 87 2.64 -17.44 15.13
CA ALA A 87 3.62 -16.49 15.61
C ALA A 87 3.39 -16.10 17.08
N ALA A 88 2.15 -15.93 17.52
CA ALA A 88 1.82 -15.65 18.91
C ALA A 88 2.17 -16.81 19.85
N MET A 89 1.96 -18.06 19.45
CA MET A 89 2.39 -19.25 20.22
C MET A 89 3.92 -19.27 20.42
N VAL A 90 4.68 -18.94 19.37
CA VAL A 90 6.15 -18.80 19.46
C VAL A 90 6.55 -17.70 20.45
N VAL A 91 5.93 -16.53 20.36
CA VAL A 91 6.21 -15.40 21.28
C VAL A 91 5.85 -15.75 22.72
N LYS A 92 4.73 -16.47 22.93
CA LYS A 92 4.34 -16.96 24.25
C LYS A 92 5.37 -17.92 24.84
N GLN A 93 5.93 -18.83 24.02
CA GLN A 93 7.02 -19.71 24.43
C GLN A 93 8.30 -18.93 24.77
N TYR A 94 8.62 -17.89 24.00
CA TYR A 94 9.76 -17.02 24.30
C TYR A 94 9.59 -16.26 25.61
N ALA A 95 8.41 -15.73 25.86
CA ALA A 95 8.08 -15.08 27.14
C ALA A 95 8.05 -16.07 28.32
N HIS A 96 7.68 -17.33 28.10
CA HIS A 96 7.82 -18.39 29.10
C HIS A 96 9.28 -18.60 29.49
N ASN A 97 10.17 -18.66 28.49
CA ASN A 97 11.58 -18.94 28.69
C ASN A 97 12.39 -17.72 29.15
N ASN A 98 11.90 -16.50 28.90
CA ASN A 98 12.59 -15.26 29.25
C ASN A 98 11.66 -14.27 29.98
N LYS A 99 11.93 -14.09 31.27
CA LYS A 99 11.20 -13.16 32.14
C LYS A 99 11.26 -11.71 31.65
N SER A 100 12.40 -11.27 31.12
CA SER A 100 12.56 -9.90 30.61
C SER A 100 11.67 -9.66 29.40
N ALA A 101 11.63 -10.61 28.46
CA ALA A 101 10.74 -10.51 27.29
C ALA A 101 9.28 -10.42 27.74
N LYS A 102 8.87 -11.29 28.68
CA LYS A 102 7.52 -11.28 29.28
C LYS A 102 7.16 -9.93 29.89
N GLU A 103 8.03 -9.37 30.72
CA GLU A 103 7.81 -8.08 31.38
C GLU A 103 7.65 -6.94 30.37
N ILE A 104 8.45 -6.94 29.28
CA ILE A 104 8.32 -5.93 28.22
C ILE A 104 6.99 -6.05 27.47
N PHE A 105 6.59 -7.27 27.08
CA PHE A 105 5.31 -7.48 26.40
C PHE A 105 4.13 -7.03 27.28
N MET A 106 4.15 -7.38 28.58
CA MET A 106 3.13 -6.96 29.54
C MET A 106 3.10 -5.44 29.73
N SER A 107 4.26 -4.81 29.89
CA SER A 107 4.39 -3.36 30.04
C SER A 107 3.82 -2.61 28.84
N ARG A 108 4.18 -3.02 27.62
CA ARG A 108 3.66 -2.41 26.38
C ARG A 108 2.16 -2.62 26.19
N ALA A 109 1.63 -3.74 26.66
CA ALA A 109 0.20 -4.04 26.60
C ALA A 109 -0.62 -3.41 27.73
N GLY A 110 0.03 -2.79 28.74
CA GLY A 110 -0.64 -2.24 29.91
C GLY A 110 -1.36 -3.32 30.75
N VAL A 111 -0.77 -4.51 30.88
CA VAL A 111 -1.32 -5.60 31.70
C VAL A 111 -0.41 -5.93 32.88
N SER A 112 -1.01 -6.30 34.01
CA SER A 112 -0.29 -6.67 35.23
C SER A 112 0.06 -8.15 35.31
N GLU A 113 -0.67 -9.00 34.57
CA GLU A 113 -0.46 -10.45 34.56
C GLU A 113 -0.63 -11.02 33.14
N TRP A 114 0.22 -11.99 32.80
CA TRP A 114 0.14 -12.77 31.57
C TRP A 114 0.61 -14.20 31.85
N ASP A 115 -0.30 -15.18 31.74
CA ASP A 115 0.05 -16.58 31.91
C ASP A 115 0.66 -17.15 30.62
N THR A 116 1.92 -17.60 30.73
CA THR A 116 2.72 -18.14 29.63
C THR A 116 3.04 -19.63 29.83
N SER A 117 2.40 -20.29 30.80
CA SER A 117 2.70 -21.68 31.18
C SER A 117 2.36 -22.70 30.08
N ASP A 118 1.26 -22.49 29.35
CA ASP A 118 0.89 -23.29 28.17
C ASP A 118 1.07 -22.47 26.89
N ALA A 119 2.17 -22.70 26.17
CA ALA A 119 2.46 -22.03 24.91
C ALA A 119 1.71 -22.62 23.70
N THR A 120 1.05 -23.78 23.86
CA THR A 120 0.36 -24.49 22.76
C THR A 120 -1.08 -24.04 22.56
N THR A 121 -1.64 -23.32 23.54
CA THR A 121 -2.97 -22.74 23.45
C THR A 121 -2.91 -21.23 23.64
N LEU A 122 -3.77 -20.50 22.92
CA LEU A 122 -3.94 -19.06 23.05
C LEU A 122 -5.27 -18.74 23.71
N ASN A 123 -5.24 -17.81 24.66
CA ASN A 123 -6.40 -17.32 25.40
C ASN A 123 -6.59 -15.80 25.20
N GLN A 124 -7.58 -15.23 25.89
CA GLN A 124 -7.87 -13.79 25.78
C GLN A 124 -6.76 -12.90 26.35
N ALA A 125 -6.01 -13.36 27.36
CA ALA A 125 -4.87 -12.61 27.89
C ALA A 125 -3.74 -12.54 26.85
N ASP A 126 -3.46 -13.65 26.15
CA ASP A 126 -2.51 -13.68 25.04
C ASP A 126 -2.90 -12.68 23.94
N PHE A 127 -4.19 -12.68 23.57
CA PHE A 127 -4.72 -11.74 22.58
C PHE A 127 -4.55 -10.30 23.04
N LYS A 128 -4.88 -9.99 24.30
CA LYS A 128 -4.72 -8.64 24.86
C LYS A 128 -3.26 -8.16 24.82
N VAL A 129 -2.31 -9.04 25.09
CA VAL A 129 -0.88 -8.72 25.08
C VAL A 129 -0.33 -8.53 23.67
N LEU A 130 -0.69 -9.42 22.75
CA LEU A 130 -0.03 -9.52 21.44
C LEU A 130 -0.78 -8.82 20.30
N ARG A 131 -2.04 -8.42 20.50
CA ARG A 131 -2.85 -7.73 19.47
C ARG A 131 -2.19 -6.48 18.90
N LEU A 132 -1.38 -5.77 19.69
CA LEU A 132 -0.72 -4.53 19.31
C LEU A 132 0.33 -4.71 18.20
N TYR A 133 0.76 -5.95 17.93
CA TYR A 133 1.77 -6.27 16.94
C TYR A 133 1.19 -6.85 15.64
N ARG A 134 -0.13 -6.94 15.53
CA ARG A 134 -0.78 -7.36 14.29
C ARG A 134 -0.92 -6.19 13.34
N THR A 135 -0.51 -6.41 12.11
CA THR A 135 -0.62 -5.44 11.00
C THR A 135 -1.20 -6.14 9.77
N PRO A 136 -1.89 -5.43 8.86
CA PRO A 136 -2.21 -6.00 7.55
C PRO A 136 -0.97 -6.54 6.84
N LEU A 137 -1.18 -7.63 6.10
CA LEU A 137 -0.19 -8.14 5.17
C LEU A 137 -0.22 -7.30 3.89
N ILE A 138 0.64 -6.28 3.88
CA ILE A 138 0.87 -5.38 2.74
C ILE A 138 2.11 -5.84 2.01
N ILE A 139 2.01 -6.00 0.69
CA ILE A 139 3.11 -6.35 -0.19
C ILE A 139 3.43 -5.14 -1.05
N THR A 140 4.68 -4.72 -1.06
CA THR A 140 5.14 -3.60 -1.87
C THR A 140 5.95 -4.09 -3.05
N ALA A 141 5.57 -3.70 -4.26
CA ALA A 141 6.36 -3.90 -5.47
C ALA A 141 6.64 -2.56 -6.15
N GLU A 142 7.85 -2.37 -6.64
CA GLU A 142 8.21 -1.19 -7.41
C GLU A 142 7.63 -1.33 -8.82
N ALA A 143 6.86 -0.33 -9.26
CA ALA A 143 6.15 -0.40 -10.52
C ALA A 143 6.09 0.94 -11.24
N VAL A 144 5.99 0.88 -12.56
CA VAL A 144 5.55 1.99 -13.42
C VAL A 144 4.16 1.71 -13.94
N THR A 145 3.34 2.74 -14.12
CA THR A 145 2.05 2.61 -14.79
C THR A 145 2.16 3.16 -16.19
N ILE A 146 1.83 2.35 -17.20
CA ILE A 146 1.78 2.76 -18.60
C ILE A 146 0.33 3.06 -18.97
N ASN A 147 0.07 4.30 -19.39
CA ASN A 147 -1.25 4.86 -19.73
C ASN A 147 -1.44 4.99 -21.24
N ASP A 148 -1.08 3.96 -22.01
CA ASP A 148 -1.29 3.94 -23.47
C ASP A 148 -1.86 2.60 -23.93
N ALA A 149 -3.09 2.64 -24.45
CA ALA A 149 -3.80 1.45 -24.90
C ALA A 149 -3.13 0.76 -26.09
N ALA A 150 -2.36 1.47 -26.91
CA ALA A 150 -1.61 0.87 -28.01
C ALA A 150 -0.46 -0.02 -27.50
N ILE A 151 0.07 0.28 -26.30
CA ILE A 151 1.11 -0.53 -25.65
C ILE A 151 0.47 -1.64 -24.81
N THR A 152 -0.52 -1.29 -23.99
CA THR A 152 -1.03 -2.20 -22.95
C THR A 152 -2.14 -3.13 -23.43
N GLY A 153 -2.77 -2.81 -24.56
CA GLY A 153 -3.98 -3.46 -25.07
C GLY A 153 -5.22 -3.17 -24.21
N GLN A 154 -5.15 -2.22 -23.28
CA GLN A 154 -6.25 -1.87 -22.38
C GLN A 154 -6.42 -0.36 -22.26
N ASP A 155 -7.67 0.08 -22.11
CA ASP A 155 -8.00 1.51 -22.00
C ASP A 155 -7.54 2.14 -20.69
N PHE A 156 -7.10 1.35 -19.71
CA PHE A 156 -6.67 1.80 -18.39
C PHE A 156 -5.15 1.67 -18.24
N GLY A 157 -4.59 2.50 -17.36
CA GLY A 157 -3.19 2.38 -16.97
C GLY A 157 -2.88 1.00 -16.41
N ILE A 158 -1.87 0.33 -16.98
CA ILE A 158 -1.44 -1.00 -16.53
C ILE A 158 -0.12 -0.87 -15.76
N PRO A 159 -0.05 -1.41 -14.53
CA PRO A 159 1.20 -1.43 -13.79
C PRO A 159 2.14 -2.52 -14.31
N TYR A 160 3.41 -2.18 -14.47
CA TYR A 160 4.51 -3.09 -14.80
C TYR A 160 5.54 -3.09 -13.67
N SER A 161 5.99 -4.28 -13.27
CA SER A 161 6.93 -4.42 -12.16
C SER A 161 8.33 -4.13 -12.64
N VAL A 162 9.07 -3.37 -11.83
CA VAL A 162 10.45 -2.94 -12.13
C VAL A 162 11.35 -3.45 -11.01
N PRO A 163 12.34 -4.31 -11.32
CA PRO A 163 13.24 -4.86 -10.30
C PRO A 163 14.27 -3.79 -9.90
N ILE A 164 13.94 -2.98 -8.88
CA ILE A 164 14.86 -1.99 -8.30
C ILE A 164 14.95 -2.12 -6.79
N THR A 165 16.10 -1.71 -6.27
CA THR A 165 16.32 -1.53 -4.83
C THR A 165 16.41 -0.04 -4.55
N ARG A 166 15.82 0.42 -3.44
CA ARG A 166 15.91 1.82 -3.01
C ARG A 166 16.67 1.93 -1.71
N ASP A 167 17.40 3.02 -1.58
CA ASP A 167 17.91 3.47 -0.31
C ASP A 167 16.74 3.98 0.55
N ILE A 168 16.65 3.49 1.78
CA ILE A 168 15.49 3.71 2.64
C ILE A 168 15.45 5.15 3.19
N GLU A 169 16.60 5.80 3.33
CA GLU A 169 16.68 7.15 3.90
C GLU A 169 16.47 8.23 2.84
N THR A 170 16.99 8.01 1.63
CA THR A 170 16.98 8.97 0.54
C THR A 170 15.93 8.69 -0.54
N GLY A 171 15.36 7.48 -0.58
CA GLY A 171 14.40 7.03 -1.59
C GLY A 171 15.01 6.80 -2.98
N GLN A 172 16.32 6.98 -3.13
CA GLN A 172 17.03 6.86 -4.40
C GLN A 172 17.22 5.40 -4.81
N ILE A 173 17.27 5.16 -6.12
CA ILE A 173 17.54 3.82 -6.66
C ILE A 173 19.02 3.50 -6.41
N ILE A 174 19.28 2.34 -5.82
CA ILE A 174 20.63 1.82 -5.62
C ILE A 174 21.03 1.03 -6.86
N GLY A 175 22.23 1.33 -7.38
CA GLY A 175 22.77 0.66 -8.57
C GLY A 175 22.29 1.29 -9.88
N ASP A 176 22.31 0.50 -10.96
CA ASP A 176 21.95 0.98 -12.28
C ASP A 176 20.45 1.27 -12.37
N VAL A 177 20.13 2.51 -12.76
CA VAL A 177 18.75 2.94 -12.98
C VAL A 177 18.20 2.24 -14.23
N PRO A 178 17.09 1.48 -14.15
CA PRO A 178 16.53 0.82 -15.32
C PRO A 178 16.06 1.83 -16.37
N ASP A 179 16.15 1.46 -17.63
CA ASP A 179 15.80 2.34 -18.76
C ASP A 179 14.36 2.86 -18.69
N ILE A 180 13.41 2.01 -18.30
CA ILE A 180 12.03 2.45 -18.09
C ILE A 180 11.89 3.53 -17.00
N ALA A 181 12.73 3.46 -15.96
CA ALA A 181 12.76 4.45 -14.90
C ALA A 181 13.34 5.78 -15.40
N LYS A 182 14.36 5.73 -16.26
CA LYS A 182 14.93 6.92 -16.92
C LYS A 182 13.86 7.62 -17.77
N ILE A 183 13.11 6.87 -18.59
CA ILE A 183 12.00 7.41 -19.39
C ILE A 183 10.91 7.99 -18.46
N GLY A 184 10.49 7.26 -17.44
CA GLY A 184 9.47 7.74 -16.49
C GLY A 184 9.87 9.03 -15.76
N ASN A 185 11.16 9.19 -15.44
CA ASN A 185 11.70 10.41 -14.84
C ASN A 185 11.69 11.58 -15.82
N LEU A 186 12.11 11.38 -17.08
CA LEU A 186 12.00 12.41 -18.13
C LEU A 186 10.56 12.90 -18.30
N ILE A 187 9.60 11.97 -18.42
CA ILE A 187 8.18 12.32 -18.57
C ILE A 187 7.66 13.06 -17.34
N SER A 188 8.08 12.65 -16.15
CA SER A 188 7.71 13.34 -14.90
C SER A 188 8.24 14.79 -14.92
N SER A 189 9.52 15.01 -15.25
CA SER A 189 10.12 16.34 -15.31
C SER A 189 9.45 17.26 -16.32
N ILE A 190 9.14 16.74 -17.52
CA ILE A 190 8.36 17.46 -18.55
C ILE A 190 6.98 17.86 -18.02
N THR A 191 6.29 16.91 -17.37
CA THR A 191 4.95 17.13 -16.81
C THR A 191 4.98 18.18 -15.70
N PHE A 192 5.99 18.16 -14.83
CA PHE A 192 6.15 19.15 -13.76
C PHE A 192 6.45 20.55 -14.28
N LYS A 193 7.17 20.68 -15.41
CA LYS A 193 7.36 21.99 -16.06
C LYS A 193 6.04 22.57 -16.55
N GLU A 194 5.16 21.75 -17.13
CA GLU A 194 3.81 22.19 -17.50
C GLU A 194 2.97 22.60 -16.29
N ILE A 195 3.01 21.82 -15.21
CA ILE A 195 2.31 22.15 -13.96
C ILE A 195 2.86 23.45 -13.36
N ALA A 196 4.18 23.66 -13.37
CA ALA A 196 4.79 24.89 -12.89
C ALA A 196 4.37 26.12 -13.73
N GLU A 197 4.26 25.98 -15.05
CA GLU A 197 3.72 27.04 -15.92
C GLU A 197 2.27 27.38 -15.53
N LEU A 198 1.42 26.36 -15.37
CA LEU A 198 0.03 26.53 -14.94
C LEU A 198 -0.08 27.20 -13.56
N ASP A 199 0.71 26.74 -12.59
CA ASP A 199 0.74 27.29 -11.24
C ASP A 199 1.18 28.75 -11.23
N ASN A 200 2.17 29.09 -12.04
CA ASN A 200 2.62 30.47 -12.20
C ASN A 200 1.53 31.34 -12.83
N ALA A 201 0.82 30.84 -13.84
CA ALA A 201 -0.30 31.55 -14.48
C ALA A 201 -1.47 31.80 -13.50
N ILE A 202 -1.79 30.81 -12.66
CA ILE A 202 -2.82 30.95 -11.62
C ILE A 202 -2.38 31.97 -10.56
N LYS A 203 -1.14 31.88 -10.08
CA LYS A 203 -0.58 32.83 -9.09
C LYS A 203 -0.54 34.26 -9.61
N SER A 204 -0.16 34.45 -10.88
CA SER A 204 -0.12 35.77 -11.53
C SER A 204 -1.49 36.25 -12.00
N LYS A 205 -2.52 35.39 -11.97
CA LYS A 205 -3.85 35.62 -12.55
C LYS A 205 -3.80 36.02 -14.02
N ASP A 206 -2.81 35.52 -14.75
CA ASP A 206 -2.59 35.82 -16.16
C ASP A 206 -3.10 34.67 -17.04
N PRO A 207 -4.22 34.85 -17.78
CA PRO A 207 -4.75 33.82 -18.66
C PRO A 207 -3.84 33.51 -19.84
N THR A 208 -2.87 34.38 -20.15
CA THR A 208 -1.87 34.16 -21.22
C THR A 208 -0.61 33.45 -20.71
N GLY A 209 -0.45 33.35 -19.38
CA GLY A 209 0.70 32.73 -18.73
C GLY A 209 0.75 31.21 -18.88
N TYR A 210 -0.37 30.57 -19.21
CA TYR A 210 -0.45 29.14 -19.47
C TYR A 210 -0.67 28.87 -20.96
N SER A 211 0.27 28.17 -21.57
CA SER A 211 0.27 27.88 -22.99
C SER A 211 0.03 26.40 -23.31
N GLY A 212 -0.02 25.55 -22.29
CA GLY A 212 -0.32 24.12 -22.45
C GLY A 212 -1.68 23.94 -23.13
N HIS A 213 -1.69 23.39 -24.34
CA HIS A 213 -2.91 23.16 -25.12
C HIS A 213 -3.71 21.96 -24.60
N ARG A 214 -4.10 21.99 -23.32
CA ARG A 214 -4.93 20.96 -22.69
C ARG A 214 -6.40 21.33 -22.87
N PRO A 215 -7.23 20.47 -23.50
CA PRO A 215 -8.62 20.80 -23.83
C PRO A 215 -9.53 20.97 -22.61
N PHE A 216 -9.10 20.47 -21.45
CA PHE A 216 -9.84 20.55 -20.19
C PHE A 216 -9.45 21.77 -19.33
N ILE A 217 -8.46 22.56 -19.75
CA ILE A 217 -8.09 23.81 -19.10
C ILE A 217 -8.64 24.95 -19.94
N ASN A 218 -9.46 25.80 -19.32
CA ASN A 218 -9.96 27.02 -19.93
C ASN A 218 -9.08 28.19 -19.47
N PRO A 219 -8.19 28.75 -20.33
CA PRO A 219 -7.29 29.82 -19.93
C PRO A 219 -8.02 31.05 -19.37
N SER A 220 -9.22 31.36 -19.88
CA SER A 220 -10.03 32.48 -19.39
C SER A 220 -10.54 32.31 -17.96
N ALA A 221 -10.55 31.07 -17.44
CA ALA A 221 -10.95 30.80 -16.05
C ALA A 221 -9.80 30.96 -15.05
N ILE A 222 -8.53 30.99 -15.51
CA ILE A 222 -7.31 31.07 -14.69
C ILE A 222 -7.39 32.16 -13.60
N PRO A 223 -7.86 33.40 -13.87
CA PRO A 223 -7.87 34.46 -12.86
C PRO A 223 -8.80 34.20 -11.66
N THR A 224 -9.72 33.25 -11.80
CA THR A 224 -10.78 32.94 -10.82
C THR A 224 -10.77 31.47 -10.39
N VAL A 225 -9.71 30.72 -10.67
CA VAL A 225 -9.57 29.31 -10.28
C VAL A 225 -9.53 29.19 -8.76
N ASP A 226 -10.35 28.28 -8.21
CA ASP A 226 -10.29 27.84 -6.81
C ASP A 226 -9.36 26.62 -6.66
N ASP A 227 -9.00 26.30 -5.41
CA ASP A 227 -8.06 25.20 -5.11
C ASP A 227 -8.60 23.85 -5.59
N LYS A 228 -9.92 23.65 -5.56
CA LYS A 228 -10.56 22.43 -6.05
C LYS A 228 -10.35 22.25 -7.55
N THR A 229 -10.64 23.29 -8.34
CA THR A 229 -10.47 23.26 -9.80
C THR A 229 -9.01 23.14 -10.17
N LYS A 230 -8.11 23.82 -9.43
CA LYS A 230 -6.66 23.67 -9.59
C LYS A 230 -6.25 22.21 -9.42
N ARG A 231 -6.66 21.55 -8.32
CA ARG A 231 -6.36 20.13 -8.07
C ARG A 231 -6.90 19.23 -9.17
N GLU A 232 -8.11 19.48 -9.67
CA GLU A 232 -8.68 18.72 -10.78
C GLU A 232 -7.88 18.86 -12.08
N TRP A 233 -7.41 20.07 -12.40
CA TRP A 233 -6.57 20.32 -13.59
C TRP A 233 -5.21 19.64 -13.48
N VAL A 234 -4.52 19.81 -12.35
CA VAL A 234 -3.23 19.17 -12.07
C VAL A 234 -3.37 17.64 -12.12
N GLY A 235 -4.42 17.09 -11.51
CA GLY A 235 -4.69 15.65 -11.55
C GLY A 235 -4.93 15.11 -12.97
N LYS A 236 -5.59 15.88 -13.84
CA LYS A 236 -5.77 15.52 -15.27
C LYS A 236 -4.47 15.61 -16.07
N ILE A 237 -3.59 16.56 -15.77
CA ILE A 237 -2.25 16.64 -16.39
C ILE A 237 -1.44 15.40 -16.00
N LEU A 238 -1.36 15.09 -14.69
CA LEU A 238 -0.61 13.94 -14.17
C LEU A 238 -1.13 12.59 -14.71
N SER A 239 -2.46 12.39 -14.71
CA SER A 239 -3.07 11.16 -15.22
C SER A 239 -2.99 11.02 -16.75
N GLY A 240 -2.76 12.12 -17.47
CA GLY A 240 -2.55 12.13 -18.92
C GLY A 240 -1.12 11.77 -19.34
N ALA A 241 -0.17 11.66 -18.42
CA ALA A 241 1.20 11.25 -18.73
C ALA A 241 1.24 9.81 -19.26
N LEU A 242 2.01 9.57 -20.32
CA LEU A 242 2.12 8.26 -20.99
C LEU A 242 2.59 7.16 -20.03
N ILE A 243 3.53 7.51 -19.15
CA ILE A 243 4.13 6.61 -18.19
C ILE A 243 4.38 7.36 -16.88
N SER A 244 4.19 6.69 -15.74
CA SER A 244 4.53 7.23 -14.43
C SER A 244 6.01 7.07 -14.10
N SER A 245 6.52 7.86 -13.15
CA SER A 245 7.75 7.49 -12.42
C SER A 245 7.60 6.13 -11.75
N VAL A 246 8.74 5.45 -11.50
CA VAL A 246 8.74 4.22 -10.70
C VAL A 246 8.34 4.57 -9.28
N ARG A 247 7.33 3.89 -8.75
CA ARG A 247 6.83 4.11 -7.39
C ARG A 247 6.50 2.77 -6.73
N PRO A 248 6.58 2.69 -5.39
CA PRO A 248 6.05 1.55 -4.66
C PRO A 248 4.54 1.44 -4.90
N LYS A 249 4.10 0.25 -5.28
CA LYS A 249 2.70 -0.13 -5.36
C LYS A 249 2.41 -1.17 -4.28
N ASN A 250 1.49 -0.81 -3.39
CA ASN A 250 1.15 -1.58 -2.21
C ASN A 250 -0.11 -2.41 -2.46
N PHE A 251 -0.05 -3.69 -2.10
CA PHE A 251 -1.16 -4.62 -2.25
C PHE A 251 -1.51 -5.27 -0.92
N LEU A 252 -2.78 -5.23 -0.53
CA LEU A 252 -3.31 -6.01 0.57
C LEU A 252 -3.63 -7.42 0.09
N MET A 253 -3.19 -8.42 0.85
CA MET A 253 -3.68 -9.78 0.69
C MET A 253 -4.96 -10.00 1.50
N ALA A 254 -5.92 -10.69 0.92
CA ALA A 254 -7.14 -11.09 1.59
C ALA A 254 -7.74 -12.37 1.01
N TYR A 255 -8.80 -12.87 1.66
CA TYR A 255 -9.67 -13.91 1.11
C TYR A 255 -11.04 -13.33 0.81
N GLU A 256 -11.56 -13.59 -0.38
CA GLU A 256 -12.90 -13.20 -0.80
C GLU A 256 -13.83 -14.41 -0.86
N PHE A 257 -14.99 -14.25 -0.24
CA PHE A 257 -16.11 -15.18 -0.33
C PHE A 257 -17.35 -14.45 -0.80
N ALA A 258 -17.96 -14.90 -1.89
CA ALA A 258 -19.25 -14.36 -2.32
C ALA A 258 -20.33 -14.67 -1.27
N LEU A 259 -21.29 -13.77 -1.08
CA LEU A 259 -22.38 -13.94 -0.13
C LEU A 259 -23.70 -14.22 -0.86
N SER A 260 -24.45 -15.19 -0.35
CA SER A 260 -25.82 -15.48 -0.79
C SER A 260 -26.78 -14.37 -0.37
N SER A 261 -28.04 -14.45 -0.81
CA SER A 261 -29.11 -13.58 -0.32
C SER A 261 -29.34 -13.70 1.20
N SER A 262 -29.03 -14.86 1.78
CA SER A 262 -29.07 -15.13 3.22
C SER A 262 -27.77 -14.75 3.96
N GLN A 263 -26.86 -14.02 3.32
CA GLN A 263 -25.55 -13.63 3.87
C GLN A 263 -24.64 -14.83 4.21
N SER A 264 -24.90 -16.00 3.61
CA SER A 264 -24.07 -17.18 3.76
C SER A 264 -22.93 -17.15 2.74
N MET A 265 -21.73 -17.55 3.15
CA MET A 265 -20.59 -17.64 2.24
C MET A 265 -20.83 -18.70 1.17
N MET A 266 -20.34 -18.41 -0.04
CA MET A 266 -20.48 -19.25 -1.22
C MET A 266 -19.10 -19.62 -1.78
N SER A 267 -19.02 -20.81 -2.34
CA SER A 267 -17.85 -21.31 -3.09
C SER A 267 -17.69 -20.57 -4.42
N PRO A 268 -16.56 -20.72 -5.12
CA PRO A 268 -16.34 -20.07 -6.42
C PRO A 268 -17.39 -20.47 -7.48
N ASP A 269 -17.95 -21.67 -7.38
CA ASP A 269 -19.03 -22.18 -8.23
C ASP A 269 -20.45 -21.78 -7.75
N LYS A 270 -20.54 -20.78 -6.85
CA LYS A 270 -21.80 -20.16 -6.34
C LYS A 270 -22.75 -21.13 -5.64
N LYS A 271 -22.23 -22.21 -5.07
CA LYS A 271 -23.01 -23.05 -4.16
C LYS A 271 -22.94 -22.46 -2.76
N PRO A 272 -24.06 -22.42 -2.00
CA PRO A 272 -23.98 -22.15 -0.56
C PRO A 272 -22.99 -23.15 0.02
N LEU A 273 -22.00 -22.71 0.78
CA LEU A 273 -21.02 -23.61 1.40
C LEU A 273 -21.74 -24.38 2.53
N PRO A 274 -22.18 -25.65 2.35
CA PRO A 274 -23.05 -26.31 3.32
C PRO A 274 -22.28 -27.05 4.42
N CYS A 275 -20.95 -27.14 4.35
CA CYS A 275 -20.19 -28.08 5.18
C CYS A 275 -18.72 -27.67 5.35
N PHE A 276 -18.48 -26.61 6.13
CA PHE A 276 -17.14 -26.18 6.54
C PHE A 276 -16.46 -27.10 7.57
N THR A 277 -16.94 -28.33 7.81
CA THR A 277 -16.30 -29.27 8.75
C THR A 277 -15.02 -29.90 8.19
N ARG A 278 -14.67 -29.65 6.91
CA ARG A 278 -13.52 -30.27 6.22
C ARG A 278 -12.87 -29.39 5.15
N LEU A 279 -12.79 -28.07 5.34
CA LEU A 279 -11.98 -27.28 4.42
C LEU A 279 -10.52 -27.71 4.48
N THR A 280 -9.93 -27.82 3.30
CA THR A 280 -8.50 -28.07 3.11
C THR A 280 -7.79 -26.77 2.71
N PHE A 281 -6.47 -26.81 2.80
CA PHE A 281 -5.58 -25.80 2.23
C PHE A 281 -5.96 -25.43 0.77
N ASP A 282 -6.30 -26.44 -0.02
CA ASP A 282 -6.60 -26.28 -1.44
C ASP A 282 -7.91 -25.55 -1.69
N ASP A 283 -8.87 -25.65 -0.78
CA ASP A 283 -10.14 -24.94 -0.92
C ASP A 283 -9.96 -23.43 -0.64
N ILE A 284 -9.13 -23.08 0.35
CA ILE A 284 -8.89 -21.68 0.73
C ILE A 284 -8.02 -20.95 -0.30
N LYS A 285 -7.09 -21.65 -0.94
CA LYS A 285 -6.14 -21.03 -1.89
C LYS A 285 -6.84 -20.34 -3.07
N GLU A 286 -8.02 -20.84 -3.47
CA GLU A 286 -8.81 -20.36 -4.61
C GLU A 286 -9.59 -19.07 -4.30
N HIS A 287 -9.84 -18.80 -3.01
CA HIS A 287 -10.51 -17.59 -2.54
C HIS A 287 -9.57 -16.40 -2.33
N ARG A 288 -8.28 -16.59 -2.59
CA ARG A 288 -7.27 -15.56 -2.39
C ARG A 288 -7.44 -14.42 -3.38
N VAL A 289 -7.43 -13.20 -2.86
CA VAL A 289 -7.50 -11.97 -3.65
C VAL A 289 -6.47 -10.95 -3.15
N TYR A 290 -6.15 -10.03 -4.04
CA TYR A 290 -5.26 -8.91 -3.75
C TYR A 290 -5.98 -7.61 -4.09
N PHE A 291 -5.86 -6.66 -3.18
CA PHE A 291 -6.43 -5.32 -3.34
C PHE A 291 -5.29 -4.30 -3.42
N ASP A 292 -5.39 -3.33 -4.31
CA ASP A 292 -4.57 -2.13 -4.20
C ASP A 292 -4.81 -1.50 -2.81
N TYR A 293 -3.73 -1.21 -2.09
CA TYR A 293 -3.81 -0.63 -0.76
C TYR A 293 -4.26 0.83 -0.84
N ALA A 294 -5.56 1.03 -0.74
CA ALA A 294 -6.22 2.33 -0.80
C ALA A 294 -6.56 2.85 0.61
N LYS A 295 -6.67 4.18 0.74
CA LYS A 295 -7.03 4.89 1.97
C LYS A 295 -8.23 4.27 2.69
N LYS A 296 -9.32 3.97 1.98
CA LYS A 296 -10.53 3.34 2.56
C LYS A 296 -10.28 1.99 3.25
N TYR A 297 -9.36 1.18 2.72
CA TYR A 297 -9.03 -0.12 3.31
C TYR A 297 -8.13 0.07 4.53
N LYS A 298 -7.16 0.99 4.43
CA LYS A 298 -6.29 1.38 5.53
C LYS A 298 -7.11 1.86 6.73
N GLU A 299 -7.95 2.87 6.54
CA GLU A 299 -8.78 3.47 7.60
C GLU A 299 -9.69 2.43 8.24
N TYR A 300 -10.32 1.57 7.42
CA TYR A 300 -11.15 0.49 7.93
C TYR A 300 -10.35 -0.47 8.81
N ILE A 301 -9.23 -1.00 8.33
CA ILE A 301 -8.40 -1.96 9.06
C ILE A 301 -7.84 -1.35 10.35
N GLU A 302 -7.34 -0.12 10.29
CA GLU A 302 -6.82 0.61 11.47
C GLU A 302 -7.92 0.87 12.51
N THR A 303 -9.13 1.21 12.07
CA THR A 303 -10.29 1.37 12.96
C THR A 303 -10.65 0.05 13.64
N GLN A 304 -10.62 -1.06 12.91
CA GLN A 304 -10.92 -2.38 13.48
C GLN A 304 -9.85 -2.77 14.50
N LEU A 305 -8.57 -2.71 14.16
CA LEU A 305 -7.45 -3.11 15.03
C LEU A 305 -7.28 -2.22 16.27
N SER A 306 -7.60 -0.93 16.16
CA SER A 306 -7.55 0.00 17.30
C SER A 306 -8.69 -0.22 18.29
N ASN A 307 -9.81 -0.80 17.86
CA ASN A 307 -10.99 -1.02 18.71
C ASN A 307 -11.07 -2.47 19.23
N PRO A 308 -10.83 -2.71 20.54
CA PRO A 308 -10.97 -4.03 21.17
C PRO A 308 -12.32 -4.73 20.93
N GLY A 309 -13.39 -3.95 20.78
CA GLY A 309 -14.74 -4.46 20.58
C GLY A 309 -14.99 -5.01 19.16
N LEU A 310 -14.14 -4.63 18.21
CA LEU A 310 -14.24 -4.99 16.80
C LEU A 310 -13.14 -5.98 16.38
N ASP A 311 -11.98 -5.88 17.00
CA ASP A 311 -10.82 -6.75 16.77
C ASP A 311 -10.98 -8.11 17.47
N ARG A 312 -11.45 -9.12 16.73
CA ARG A 312 -11.83 -10.43 17.28
C ARG A 312 -10.99 -11.62 16.80
N PHE A 313 -10.27 -11.48 15.69
CA PHE A 313 -9.61 -12.61 15.03
C PHE A 313 -8.11 -12.41 14.96
N TRP A 314 -7.32 -13.43 15.31
CA TRP A 314 -5.86 -13.37 15.18
C TRP A 314 -5.41 -13.11 13.74
N ASP A 315 -6.02 -13.79 12.79
CA ASP A 315 -5.40 -14.00 11.47
C ASP A 315 -5.90 -13.04 10.38
N PHE A 316 -7.02 -12.34 10.62
CA PHE A 316 -7.61 -11.43 9.64
C PHE A 316 -8.49 -10.34 10.28
N VAL A 317 -8.78 -9.30 9.49
CA VAL A 317 -9.89 -8.36 9.75
C VAL A 317 -11.04 -8.70 8.80
N GLU A 318 -12.23 -8.91 9.35
CA GLU A 318 -13.45 -9.25 8.60
C GLU A 318 -14.18 -7.98 8.14
N ALA A 319 -14.58 -7.94 6.87
CA ALA A 319 -15.40 -6.88 6.30
C ALA A 319 -16.45 -7.44 5.34
N ASP A 320 -17.64 -6.85 5.32
CA ASP A 320 -18.60 -7.06 4.23
C ASP A 320 -18.39 -5.94 3.19
N ILE A 321 -18.34 -6.32 1.91
CA ILE A 321 -18.34 -5.40 0.78
C ILE A 321 -19.67 -5.53 0.06
N CYS A 322 -20.35 -4.40 -0.11
CA CYS A 322 -21.58 -4.31 -0.88
C CYS A 322 -21.43 -3.28 -2.00
N ASP A 323 -21.82 -3.67 -3.21
CA ASP A 323 -22.11 -2.74 -4.29
C ASP A 323 -23.47 -2.08 -4.02
N LYS A 324 -23.49 -0.73 -4.01
CA LYS A 324 -24.71 0.07 -3.86
C LYS A 324 -25.35 0.43 -5.22
N ALA A 325 -24.71 0.10 -6.34
CA ALA A 325 -25.22 0.42 -7.66
C ALA A 325 -26.57 -0.27 -7.93
N LEU A 326 -27.59 0.52 -8.30
CA LEU A 326 -28.92 0.04 -8.67
C LEU A 326 -28.95 -0.54 -10.09
N GLU A 327 -28.08 -0.03 -10.98
CA GLU A 327 -27.96 -0.45 -12.37
C GLU A 327 -26.53 -0.85 -12.72
N GLU A 328 -26.38 -1.76 -13.68
CA GLU A 328 -25.06 -2.21 -14.13
C GLU A 328 -24.35 -1.07 -14.86
N PRO A 329 -23.14 -0.68 -14.42
CA PRO A 329 -22.42 0.43 -15.04
C PRO A 329 -22.03 0.08 -16.47
N LYS A 330 -22.54 0.90 -17.40
CA LYS A 330 -22.45 0.67 -18.85
C LYS A 330 -21.11 1.09 -19.45
N ASP A 331 -20.45 2.09 -18.88
CA ASP A 331 -19.20 2.65 -19.42
C ASP A 331 -18.04 2.68 -18.40
N LYS A 332 -16.88 3.14 -18.88
CA LYS A 332 -15.61 3.21 -18.13
C LYS A 332 -15.69 4.11 -16.90
N ALA A 333 -16.31 5.29 -17.04
CA ALA A 333 -16.43 6.24 -15.94
C ALA A 333 -17.36 5.65 -14.86
N ALA A 334 -18.49 5.10 -15.27
CA ALA A 334 -19.46 4.45 -14.39
C ALA A 334 -18.87 3.22 -13.68
N LYS A 335 -18.08 2.38 -14.37
CA LYS A 335 -17.38 1.24 -13.74
C LYS A 335 -16.32 1.70 -12.74
N ALA A 336 -15.59 2.77 -13.03
CA ALA A 336 -14.61 3.32 -12.08
C ALA A 336 -15.30 3.92 -10.85
N GLU A 337 -16.38 4.68 -11.06
CA GLU A 337 -17.19 5.29 -10.02
C GLU A 337 -17.86 4.25 -9.11
N ALA A 338 -18.47 3.22 -9.69
CA ALA A 338 -19.03 2.10 -8.93
C ALA A 338 -17.97 1.40 -8.05
N SER A 339 -16.69 1.39 -8.47
CA SER A 339 -15.59 0.86 -7.65
C SER A 339 -15.31 1.70 -6.42
N ARG A 340 -15.31 3.02 -6.63
CA ARG A 340 -15.05 4.00 -5.58
C ARG A 340 -16.18 3.94 -4.57
N ASN A 341 -17.41 3.77 -5.05
CA ASN A 341 -18.63 3.74 -4.26
C ASN A 341 -18.94 2.39 -3.57
N MET A 342 -18.12 1.35 -3.76
CA MET A 342 -18.24 0.12 -2.97
C MET A 342 -18.01 0.43 -1.49
N SER A 343 -19.02 0.17 -0.66
CA SER A 343 -18.94 0.40 0.78
C SER A 343 -18.32 -0.79 1.50
N LEU A 344 -17.40 -0.50 2.42
CA LEU A 344 -16.98 -1.44 3.45
C LEU A 344 -17.83 -1.21 4.69
N SER A 345 -18.27 -2.30 5.30
CA SER A 345 -18.96 -2.26 6.58
C SER A 345 -18.49 -3.40 7.48
N THR A 346 -18.54 -3.18 8.79
CA THR A 346 -18.48 -4.27 9.77
C THR A 346 -19.50 -5.34 9.39
N SER A 347 -19.09 -6.60 9.47
CA SER A 347 -19.92 -7.69 8.99
C SER A 347 -21.23 -7.79 9.76
N SER A 348 -22.35 -7.73 9.04
CA SER A 348 -23.69 -7.83 9.63
C SER A 348 -23.98 -9.21 10.22
N HIS A 349 -23.27 -10.23 9.73
CA HIS A 349 -23.37 -11.63 10.13
C HIS A 349 -21.97 -12.18 10.41
N SER A 350 -21.20 -11.50 11.28
CA SER A 350 -19.85 -11.92 11.66
C SER A 350 -19.83 -13.36 12.16
N PHE A 351 -18.73 -14.09 11.95
CA PHE A 351 -18.53 -15.44 12.50
C PHE A 351 -18.68 -15.50 14.01
N TYR A 352 -18.44 -14.37 14.69
CA TYR A 352 -18.57 -14.22 16.13
C TYR A 352 -19.85 -13.44 16.46
N ASN A 353 -20.64 -13.93 17.40
CA ASN A 353 -21.79 -13.20 17.92
C ASN A 353 -21.35 -12.32 19.10
N ILE A 354 -21.39 -11.01 18.91
CA ILE A 354 -20.97 -10.03 19.92
C ILE A 354 -21.92 -10.06 21.13
N ASP A 355 -23.22 -10.28 20.90
CA ASP A 355 -24.22 -10.24 21.97
C ASP A 355 -24.14 -11.47 22.88
N THR A 356 -23.75 -12.63 22.33
CA THR A 356 -23.68 -13.89 23.07
C THR A 356 -22.26 -14.30 23.46
N GLY A 357 -21.23 -13.71 22.85
CA GLY A 357 -19.84 -14.09 23.08
C GLY A 357 -19.46 -15.46 22.53
N GLU A 358 -20.25 -15.99 21.58
CA GLU A 358 -20.11 -17.34 21.05
C GLU A 358 -19.87 -17.34 19.54
N TRP A 359 -19.21 -18.40 19.06
CA TRP A 359 -19.13 -18.68 17.63
C TRP A 359 -20.51 -18.96 17.07
N ARG A 360 -20.86 -18.34 15.94
CA ARG A 360 -22.18 -18.55 15.31
C ARG A 360 -22.35 -19.95 14.71
N ALA A 361 -21.29 -20.73 14.57
CA ALA A 361 -21.35 -22.12 14.12
C ALA A 361 -20.11 -22.95 14.48
N ASP A 362 -20.30 -24.26 14.67
CA ASP A 362 -19.25 -25.22 15.03
C ASP A 362 -18.13 -25.36 14.00
N TRP A 363 -18.41 -25.01 12.74
CA TRP A 363 -17.46 -25.12 11.63
C TRP A 363 -16.46 -23.96 11.54
N VAL A 364 -16.67 -22.90 12.32
CA VAL A 364 -15.85 -21.69 12.29
C VAL A 364 -14.41 -21.98 12.73
N GLN A 365 -14.24 -22.87 13.72
CA GLN A 365 -12.90 -23.23 14.20
C GLN A 365 -12.09 -24.03 13.17
N PRO A 366 -12.60 -25.13 12.56
CA PRO A 366 -11.96 -25.79 11.43
C PRO A 366 -11.60 -24.86 10.27
N PHE A 367 -12.47 -23.89 9.96
CA PHE A 367 -12.22 -22.88 8.94
C PHE A 367 -10.99 -22.01 9.26
N PHE A 368 -10.86 -21.55 10.51
CA PHE A 368 -9.69 -20.76 10.93
C PHE A 368 -8.41 -21.57 11.03
N ASP A 369 -8.51 -22.84 11.42
CA ASP A 369 -7.37 -23.73 11.47
C ASP A 369 -6.83 -23.94 10.05
N ALA A 370 -7.70 -24.12 9.06
CA ALA A 370 -7.29 -24.23 7.65
C ALA A 370 -6.67 -22.92 7.09
N ILE A 371 -7.14 -21.74 7.49
CA ILE A 371 -6.50 -20.45 7.14
C ILE A 371 -5.10 -20.35 7.77
N SER A 372 -4.97 -20.80 9.02
CA SER A 372 -3.70 -20.75 9.77
C SER A 372 -2.69 -21.73 9.18
N ASP A 373 -3.10 -22.98 8.94
CA ASP A 373 -2.30 -24.02 8.29
C ASP A 373 -1.84 -23.57 6.90
N PHE A 374 -2.69 -22.87 6.12
CA PHE A 374 -2.27 -22.24 4.87
C PHE A 374 -1.19 -21.18 5.07
N GLY A 375 -1.32 -20.36 6.11
CA GLY A 375 -0.32 -19.35 6.44
C GLY A 375 1.02 -19.94 6.87
N ASP A 376 1.01 -21.09 7.53
CA ASP A 376 2.18 -21.70 8.19
C ASP A 376 2.89 -22.78 7.37
N SER A 377 2.24 -23.32 6.32
CA SER A 377 2.76 -24.45 5.53
C SER A 377 3.71 -24.05 4.39
N ASP A 378 3.95 -22.76 4.16
CA ASP A 378 4.74 -22.28 3.03
C ASP A 378 5.98 -21.48 3.48
N PRO A 379 7.13 -22.13 3.72
CA PRO A 379 8.37 -21.43 4.07
C PRO A 379 8.89 -20.53 2.94
N GLU A 380 8.48 -20.79 1.69
CA GLU A 380 8.77 -19.93 0.53
C GLU A 380 7.64 -18.93 0.25
N PHE A 381 6.75 -18.68 1.23
CA PHE A 381 5.58 -17.82 1.05
C PHE A 381 5.95 -16.49 0.41
N GLU A 382 6.92 -15.75 0.94
CA GLU A 382 7.33 -14.43 0.39
C GLU A 382 7.84 -14.53 -1.06
N LYS A 383 8.57 -15.60 -1.41
CA LYS A 383 9.08 -15.86 -2.76
C LYS A 383 7.98 -16.24 -3.76
N LYS A 384 7.01 -17.07 -3.37
CA LYS A 384 5.84 -17.39 -4.19
C LYS A 384 4.90 -16.18 -4.33
N MET A 385 4.85 -15.35 -3.30
CA MET A 385 4.12 -14.08 -3.31
C MET A 385 4.77 -13.06 -4.25
N MET A 386 6.11 -13.00 -4.28
CA MET A 386 6.88 -12.27 -5.31
C MET A 386 6.52 -12.75 -6.71
N GLN A 387 6.52 -14.07 -6.95
CA GLN A 387 6.14 -14.63 -8.25
C GLN A 387 4.67 -14.36 -8.60
N PHE A 388 3.77 -14.34 -7.62
CA PHE A 388 2.37 -14.03 -7.83
C PHE A 388 2.15 -12.55 -8.14
N VAL A 389 2.78 -11.63 -7.39
CA VAL A 389 2.76 -10.20 -7.67
C VAL A 389 3.40 -9.92 -9.03
N ALA A 390 4.50 -10.60 -9.39
CA ALA A 390 5.08 -10.55 -10.73
C ALA A 390 4.19 -11.15 -11.84
N ARG A 391 3.20 -11.99 -11.50
CA ARG A 391 2.18 -12.47 -12.44
C ARG A 391 0.99 -11.52 -12.55
N GLN A 392 0.66 -10.77 -11.50
CA GLN A 392 -0.42 -9.77 -11.50
C GLN A 392 0.05 -8.41 -12.05
N ILE A 393 1.31 -8.05 -11.77
CA ILE A 393 1.99 -6.89 -12.31
C ILE A 393 2.94 -7.41 -13.40
N ARG A 394 2.59 -7.14 -14.66
CA ARG A 394 3.36 -7.61 -15.82
C ARG A 394 4.84 -7.25 -15.64
N PRO A 395 5.80 -8.18 -15.75
CA PRO A 395 7.20 -7.82 -15.70
C PRO A 395 7.51 -6.87 -16.86
N ILE A 396 8.27 -5.81 -16.59
CA ILE A 396 8.79 -4.97 -17.67
C ILE A 396 9.82 -5.77 -18.47
N ASP A 397 9.74 -5.71 -19.80
CA ASP A 397 10.72 -6.30 -20.70
C ASP A 397 11.20 -5.28 -21.73
N SER A 398 12.25 -5.65 -22.48
CA SER A 398 12.84 -4.78 -23.50
C SER A 398 11.87 -4.39 -24.62
N ALA A 399 10.88 -5.24 -24.95
CA ALA A 399 9.93 -4.96 -26.01
C ALA A 399 8.91 -3.88 -25.58
N ILE A 400 8.45 -3.95 -24.32
CA ILE A 400 7.63 -2.90 -23.71
C ILE A 400 8.42 -1.60 -23.58
N ILE A 401 9.69 -1.65 -23.18
CA ILE A 401 10.55 -0.45 -23.09
C ILE A 401 10.68 0.23 -24.45
N GLY A 402 10.98 -0.53 -25.52
CA GLY A 402 11.05 0.00 -26.88
C GLY A 402 9.71 0.61 -27.33
N SER A 403 8.61 -0.09 -27.10
CA SER A 403 7.26 0.41 -27.44
C SER A 403 6.92 1.71 -26.70
N VAL A 404 7.35 1.85 -25.44
CA VAL A 404 7.20 3.09 -24.68
C VAL A 404 8.05 4.19 -25.29
N ALA A 405 9.33 3.92 -25.59
CA ALA A 405 10.23 4.90 -26.19
C ALA A 405 9.67 5.44 -27.51
N ASP A 406 9.22 4.56 -28.42
CA ASP A 406 8.62 4.94 -29.70
C ASP A 406 7.38 5.83 -29.51
N ARG A 407 6.51 5.49 -28.56
CA ARG A 407 5.30 6.26 -28.26
C ARG A 407 5.59 7.58 -27.57
N VAL A 408 6.68 7.68 -26.80
CA VAL A 408 7.17 8.96 -26.29
C VAL A 408 7.67 9.82 -27.45
N ALA A 409 8.49 9.27 -28.34
CA ALA A 409 9.03 10.02 -29.48
C ALA A 409 7.92 10.60 -30.37
N GLU A 410 6.86 9.82 -30.62
CA GLU A 410 5.69 10.24 -31.40
C GLU A 410 4.92 11.39 -30.75
N LYS A 411 4.67 11.31 -29.44
CA LYS A 411 3.80 12.28 -28.73
C LYS A 411 4.54 13.51 -28.22
N ILE A 412 5.84 13.36 -28.00
CA ILE A 412 6.72 14.36 -27.41
C ILE A 412 7.95 14.43 -28.32
N PRO A 413 7.89 15.16 -29.45
CA PRO A 413 9.08 15.35 -30.28
C PRO A 413 10.14 16.17 -29.54
N LEU A 414 11.41 16.14 -29.97
CA LEU A 414 12.48 16.96 -29.37
C LEU A 414 12.18 18.48 -29.39
N SER A 415 11.32 18.93 -30.31
CA SER A 415 10.83 20.31 -30.40
C SER A 415 9.72 20.64 -29.40
N TYR A 416 9.29 19.68 -28.57
CA TYR A 416 8.24 19.87 -27.59
C TYR A 416 8.65 20.94 -26.58
N ARG A 417 7.77 21.93 -26.35
CA ARG A 417 8.07 23.15 -25.58
C ARG A 417 8.70 22.92 -24.22
N TYR A 418 8.29 21.86 -23.53
CA TYR A 418 8.78 21.53 -22.19
C TYR A 418 10.08 20.73 -22.19
N ILE A 419 10.62 20.38 -23.36
CA ILE A 419 12.01 19.93 -23.54
C ILE A 419 12.90 21.17 -23.61
N THR A 420 13.24 21.68 -22.43
CA THR A 420 14.12 22.83 -22.25
C THR A 420 15.60 22.41 -22.18
N ASP A 421 16.54 23.35 -22.26
CA ASP A 421 17.98 23.04 -22.26
C ASP A 421 18.43 22.29 -20.98
N ASP A 422 17.79 22.55 -19.84
CA ASP A 422 18.01 21.78 -18.61
C ASP A 422 17.49 20.35 -18.70
N ILE A 423 16.34 20.10 -19.34
CA ILE A 423 15.85 18.73 -19.60
C ILE A 423 16.82 17.98 -20.50
N LEU A 424 17.30 18.64 -21.56
CA LEU A 424 18.26 18.08 -22.50
C LEU A 424 19.56 17.65 -21.81
N ARG A 425 20.04 18.41 -20.82
CA ARG A 425 21.24 18.08 -20.03
C ARG A 425 20.97 17.00 -18.99
N ASN A 426 19.88 17.12 -18.25
CA ASN A 426 19.65 16.30 -17.05
C ASN A 426 19.08 14.92 -17.36
N HIS A 427 18.51 14.71 -18.55
CA HIS A 427 17.90 13.44 -18.96
C HIS A 427 18.56 12.81 -20.18
N LYS A 428 19.87 13.00 -20.36
CA LYS A 428 20.64 12.54 -21.53
C LYS A 428 20.40 11.06 -21.88
N ASP A 429 20.41 10.17 -20.88
CA ASP A 429 20.31 8.72 -21.12
C ASP A 429 18.91 8.34 -21.63
N ALA A 430 17.86 8.97 -21.09
CA ALA A 430 16.49 8.74 -21.53
C ALA A 430 16.27 9.30 -22.94
N LEU A 431 16.79 10.50 -23.21
CA LEU A 431 16.66 11.15 -24.52
C LEU A 431 17.45 10.39 -25.60
N PHE A 432 18.66 9.92 -25.29
CA PHE A 432 19.43 9.07 -26.19
C PHE A 432 18.72 7.74 -26.46
N LEU A 433 18.13 7.12 -25.43
CA LEU A 433 17.35 5.89 -25.59
C LEU A 433 16.13 6.08 -26.51
N ILE A 434 15.47 7.25 -26.46
CA ILE A 434 14.25 7.53 -27.22
C ILE A 434 14.56 8.01 -28.65
N TYR A 435 15.51 8.93 -28.83
CA TYR A 435 15.75 9.64 -30.11
C TYR A 435 17.10 9.30 -30.75
N GLY A 436 17.99 8.59 -30.05
CA GLY A 436 19.30 8.19 -30.57
C GLY A 436 20.15 9.35 -31.09
N SER A 437 20.54 9.28 -32.36
CA SER A 437 21.39 10.29 -33.00
C SER A 437 20.73 11.66 -33.09
N GLU A 438 19.40 11.74 -33.26
CA GLU A 438 18.70 13.03 -33.40
C GLU A 438 18.86 13.92 -32.15
N TYR A 439 18.89 13.29 -30.95
CA TYR A 439 19.19 14.00 -29.71
C TYR A 439 20.64 14.51 -29.69
N THR A 440 21.58 13.69 -30.17
CA THR A 440 23.01 14.05 -30.18
C THR A 440 23.26 15.23 -31.12
N ASP A 441 22.64 15.21 -32.30
CA ASP A 441 22.72 16.29 -33.29
C ASP A 441 22.16 17.60 -32.71
N LEU A 442 21.02 17.54 -32.02
CA LEU A 442 20.42 18.71 -31.36
C LEU A 442 21.32 19.27 -30.24
N MET A 443 21.97 18.40 -29.46
CA MET A 443 22.89 18.83 -28.40
C MET A 443 24.12 19.53 -28.98
N LEU A 444 24.64 19.06 -30.12
CA LEU A 444 25.72 19.71 -30.87
C LEU A 444 25.27 21.06 -31.44
N GLU A 445 24.10 21.11 -32.09
CA GLU A 445 23.52 22.34 -32.65
C GLU A 445 23.36 23.43 -31.58
N LYS A 446 22.89 23.06 -30.39
CA LYS A 446 22.72 23.98 -29.25
C LYS A 446 24.02 24.31 -28.52
N GLY A 447 25.16 23.72 -28.92
CA GLY A 447 26.45 23.89 -28.25
C GLY A 447 26.46 23.38 -26.80
N LEU A 448 25.61 22.40 -26.49
CA LEU A 448 25.49 21.80 -25.17
C LEU A 448 26.52 20.68 -24.93
N ILE A 449 27.06 20.12 -26.02
CA ILE A 449 28.19 19.18 -26.03
C ILE A 449 29.17 19.59 -27.15
N SER A 450 30.42 19.13 -27.06
CA SER A 450 31.45 19.34 -28.09
C SER A 450 31.66 18.09 -28.95
N GLU A 451 32.13 18.24 -30.19
CA GLU A 451 32.42 17.10 -31.09
C GLU A 451 33.45 16.12 -30.49
N GLU A 452 34.41 16.61 -29.68
CA GLU A 452 35.41 15.78 -28.99
C GLU A 452 34.85 14.99 -27.79
N SER A 453 33.70 15.38 -27.23
CA SER A 453 33.09 14.73 -26.07
C SER A 453 32.15 13.56 -26.40
N VAL A 454 31.94 13.27 -27.68
CA VAL A 454 31.02 12.23 -28.17
C VAL A 454 31.54 10.80 -27.88
N GLU A 455 32.86 10.64 -27.63
CA GLU A 455 33.48 9.33 -27.38
C GLU A 455 33.49 8.88 -25.90
N THR A 456 33.12 9.74 -24.95
CA THR A 456 33.12 9.36 -23.53
C THR A 456 32.01 10.07 -22.75
N SER A 457 30.88 9.40 -22.52
CA SER A 457 29.95 9.85 -21.50
C SER A 457 29.44 8.67 -20.67
N GLU A 458 30.30 8.19 -19.78
CA GLU A 458 29.88 7.38 -18.62
C GLU A 458 29.56 8.31 -17.44
N ASN A 459 28.35 8.14 -16.91
CA ASN A 459 27.86 8.46 -15.57
C ASN A 459 28.22 9.81 -14.92
N SER A 460 27.24 10.71 -14.88
CA SER A 460 27.08 11.66 -13.78
C SER A 460 25.60 11.78 -13.41
N THR A 461 25.17 11.07 -12.38
CA THR A 461 23.85 11.22 -11.75
C THR A 461 23.86 12.46 -10.86
N ASN A 462 23.05 13.47 -11.19
CA ASN A 462 22.95 14.68 -10.38
C ASN A 462 21.92 14.49 -9.25
N THR A 463 22.41 14.42 -8.01
CA THR A 463 21.69 13.94 -6.81
C THR A 463 20.75 14.99 -6.20
N GLU A 464 20.93 16.28 -6.53
CA GLU A 464 20.28 17.41 -5.86
C GLU A 464 18.87 17.73 -6.40
N GLU A 465 18.61 17.58 -7.71
CA GLU A 465 17.26 17.80 -8.27
C GLU A 465 16.30 16.64 -8.01
N ASN A 466 16.80 15.42 -7.80
CA ASN A 466 15.97 14.30 -7.34
C ASN A 466 15.35 14.57 -5.96
N LYS A 467 16.02 15.37 -5.10
CA LYS A 467 15.41 15.88 -3.86
C LYS A 467 14.33 16.92 -4.15
N SER A 468 14.58 17.88 -5.05
CA SER A 468 13.59 18.91 -5.41
C SER A 468 12.31 18.34 -6.04
N VAL A 469 12.43 17.34 -6.92
CA VAL A 469 11.28 16.65 -7.52
C VAL A 469 10.55 15.78 -6.50
N ALA A 470 11.28 15.11 -5.60
CA ALA A 470 10.68 14.37 -4.48
C ALA A 470 9.95 15.31 -3.50
N ASP A 471 10.48 16.50 -3.23
CA ASP A 471 9.88 17.51 -2.37
C ASP A 471 8.63 18.15 -3.01
N LEU A 472 8.63 18.36 -4.33
CA LEU A 472 7.44 18.81 -5.09
C LEU A 472 6.36 17.71 -5.18
N ILE A 473 6.77 16.44 -5.31
CA ILE A 473 5.88 15.28 -5.18
C ILE A 473 5.37 15.14 -3.75
N LYS A 474 6.14 15.55 -2.74
CA LYS A 474 5.69 15.52 -1.35
C LYS A 474 4.66 16.63 -1.10
N SER A 475 4.94 17.87 -1.52
CA SER A 475 4.04 19.00 -1.32
C SER A 475 2.72 18.88 -2.08
N ALA A 476 2.73 18.40 -3.33
CA ALA A 476 1.51 18.21 -4.12
C ALA A 476 0.58 17.10 -3.57
N TYR A 477 1.09 16.25 -2.68
CA TYR A 477 0.36 15.12 -2.09
C TYR A 477 0.19 15.22 -0.56
N GLU A 478 0.92 16.11 0.12
CA GLU A 478 0.65 16.51 1.51
C GLU A 478 -0.58 17.43 1.59
N GLU A 479 -0.85 18.26 0.57
CA GLU A 479 -2.10 19.04 0.48
C GLU A 479 -3.37 18.17 0.33
N ASP A 480 -3.24 16.90 -0.09
CA ASP A 480 -4.33 15.92 -0.09
C ASP A 480 -4.64 15.37 1.33
N ASN A 481 -3.77 15.60 2.31
CA ASN A 481 -4.00 15.26 3.72
C ASN A 481 -4.59 16.43 4.51
N ASP A 482 -4.20 17.68 4.22
CA ASP A 482 -4.62 18.83 5.03
C ASP A 482 -6.07 19.25 4.81
N SER A 483 -6.68 18.95 3.65
CA SER A 483 -8.06 19.39 3.36
C SER A 483 -9.18 18.50 3.93
N LEU A 484 -8.87 17.61 4.89
CA LEU A 484 -9.89 16.95 5.71
C LEU A 484 -9.90 17.43 7.16
N GLU A 485 -8.96 18.29 7.58
CA GLU A 485 -8.97 18.85 8.93
C GLU A 485 -9.88 20.08 9.08
N GLU A 486 -10.25 20.77 8.00
CA GLU A 486 -11.01 22.03 8.11
C GLU A 486 -12.53 21.94 7.98
N GLU A 487 -13.13 20.78 7.70
CA GLU A 487 -14.60 20.66 7.57
C GLU A 487 -15.31 19.82 8.65
N GLN A 488 -14.64 19.48 9.76
CA GLN A 488 -15.30 18.84 10.92
C GLN A 488 -14.90 19.39 12.31
N VAL A 489 -14.43 20.64 12.40
CA VAL A 489 -14.22 21.32 13.70
C VAL A 489 -15.24 22.43 13.91
N GLU A 490 -16.52 22.13 13.78
CA GLU A 490 -17.56 23.01 14.32
C GLU A 490 -18.80 22.26 14.81
N GLU A 491 -18.63 21.13 15.51
CA GLU A 491 -19.61 20.63 16.50
C GLU A 491 -19.07 19.41 17.26
N LYS A 492 -18.23 19.65 18.28
CA LYS A 492 -18.04 18.83 19.51
C LYS A 492 -16.77 19.24 20.27
N LYS A 493 -16.73 20.48 20.76
CA LYS A 493 -15.97 20.81 21.98
C LYS A 493 -16.95 21.10 23.10
N LYS A 494 -17.40 20.04 23.77
CA LYS A 494 -17.71 20.09 25.20
C LYS A 494 -16.74 19.14 25.88
N THR A 495 -15.57 19.69 26.18
CA THR A 495 -14.61 19.14 27.13
C THR A 495 -15.29 19.02 28.49
N PRO A 496 -15.13 17.92 29.25
CA PRO A 496 -15.41 17.93 30.67
C PRO A 496 -14.30 18.74 31.36
N GLU A 497 -14.69 19.73 32.16
CA GLU A 497 -13.79 20.51 33.00
C GLU A 497 -12.94 19.59 33.89
N LEU A 498 -11.62 19.84 33.91
CA LEU A 498 -10.75 19.34 34.97
C LEU A 498 -11.25 19.92 36.29
N ALA A 499 -11.66 19.05 37.21
CA ALA A 499 -11.87 19.42 38.60
C ALA A 499 -10.54 19.91 39.19
N THR A 500 -10.50 21.19 39.53
CA THR A 500 -9.46 21.83 40.32
C THR A 500 -9.39 21.21 41.70
N LEU A 501 -8.17 20.97 42.17
CA LEU A 501 -7.83 20.63 43.54
C LEU A 501 -8.39 21.71 44.48
N GLU A 502 -9.42 21.37 45.24
CA GLU A 502 -9.84 22.15 46.41
C GLU A 502 -9.25 21.55 47.69
N GLU A 503 -8.88 22.48 48.56
CA GLU A 503 -8.10 22.33 49.77
C GLU A 503 -8.78 21.38 50.78
N ILE A 504 -7.94 20.57 51.42
CA ILE A 504 -8.32 19.76 52.57
C ILE A 504 -8.49 20.71 53.75
N ASP A 505 -9.73 20.95 54.17
CA ASP A 505 -10.03 21.54 55.47
C ASP A 505 -10.38 20.45 56.48
N VAL A 506 -9.71 20.53 57.62
CA VAL A 506 -9.76 19.57 58.73
C VAL A 506 -10.77 20.08 59.75
N GLU A 507 -11.85 19.34 60.00
CA GLU A 507 -12.62 19.37 61.26
C GLU A 507 -13.51 18.11 61.31
N GLU A 508 -13.20 17.13 62.16
CA GLU A 508 -13.89 16.88 63.44
C GLU A 508 -15.42 16.70 63.26
N VAL A 509 -16.03 15.53 63.49
CA VAL A 509 -16.43 15.00 64.81
C VAL A 509 -17.24 13.68 64.62
N LYS A 510 -16.89 12.66 65.42
CA LYS A 510 -17.69 11.62 66.14
C LYS A 510 -19.01 11.11 65.48
N ILE A 511 -19.34 9.82 65.41
CA ILE A 511 -19.18 8.65 66.31
C ILE A 511 -19.08 7.39 65.44
#